data_AF-A0A9D8L2E4-F1
#
_entry.id   AF-A0A9D8L2E4-F1
#
_cell.length_a   1.000
_cell.length_b   1.000
_cell.length_c   1.000
_cell.angle_alpha   90.00
_cell.angle_beta   90.00
_cell.angle_gamma   90.00
#
_symmetry.space_group_name_H-M   'P 1'
#
loop_
_entity.id
_entity.type
_entity.pdbx_description
1 polymer ?
#
loop_
_entity_poly.entity_id
_entity_poly.type
_entity_poly.pdbx_seq_one_letter_code
_entity_poly.pdbx_strand_id
1 'polypeptide(L)'
;MFTGIVTDIGTVISVTERNDVKRLSVATSYPAASIDIGASISCAGVCLTVVAREDAADGKSAVDFEAGAETLAVTTVADWDYGTRINLERALK
;
A
#
# COMPACT_ATOMS: atom_id res chain seq x y z
N MET A 1 -5.41 3.52 -13.72
CA MET A 1 -4.40 2.87 -14.60
C MET A 1 -3.01 3.35 -14.19
N PHE A 2 -1.95 2.58 -14.48
CA PHE A 2 -0.56 2.86 -14.08
C PHE A 2 0.37 2.74 -15.30
N THR A 3 1.54 3.36 -15.26
CA THR A 3 2.54 3.33 -16.34
C THR A 3 3.76 2.48 -16.01
N GLY A 4 3.92 2.05 -14.75
CA GLY A 4 5.09 1.32 -14.28
C GLY A 4 6.24 2.24 -13.87
N ILE A 5 5.99 3.54 -13.69
CA ILE A 5 6.99 4.49 -13.22
C ILE A 5 6.83 4.65 -11.71
N VAL A 6 7.74 4.01 -10.96
CA VAL A 6 7.78 4.08 -9.50
C VAL A 6 8.14 5.51 -9.07
N THR A 7 7.35 6.08 -8.15
CA THR A 7 7.53 7.45 -7.66
C THR A 7 7.83 7.55 -6.16
N ASP A 8 7.73 6.45 -5.41
CA ASP A 8 8.16 6.37 -4.00
C ASP A 8 8.54 4.93 -3.62
N ILE A 9 9.28 4.76 -2.53
CA ILE A 9 9.53 3.46 -1.91
C ILE A 9 8.91 3.47 -0.51
N GLY A 10 7.78 2.78 -0.38
CA GLY A 10 7.08 2.61 0.89
C GLY A 10 7.75 1.58 1.79
N THR A 11 7.40 1.62 3.07
CA THR A 11 7.80 0.61 4.07
C THR A 11 6.58 0.07 4.79
N VAL A 12 6.40 -1.24 4.81
CA VAL A 12 5.34 -1.88 5.59
C VAL A 12 5.62 -1.66 7.08
N ILE A 13 4.69 -1.02 7.79
CA ILE A 13 4.82 -0.68 9.22
C ILE A 13 3.83 -1.44 10.10
N SER A 14 2.84 -2.11 9.51
CA SER A 14 1.94 -3.00 10.22
C SER A 14 1.34 -4.04 9.27
N VAL A 15 1.10 -5.23 9.80
CA VAL A 15 0.45 -6.35 9.10
C VAL A 15 -0.55 -6.97 10.05
N THR A 16 -1.77 -7.22 9.58
CA THR A 16 -2.78 -7.98 10.33
C THR A 16 -3.56 -8.86 9.36
N GLU A 17 -3.73 -10.13 9.70
CA GLU A 17 -4.43 -11.09 8.84
C GLU A 17 -5.66 -11.66 9.55
N ARG A 18 -6.81 -11.62 8.88
CA ARG A 18 -8.08 -12.19 9.35
C ARG A 18 -8.91 -12.66 8.16
N ASN A 19 -9.49 -13.86 8.24
CA ASN A 19 -10.43 -14.39 7.24
C ASN A 19 -9.92 -14.30 5.80
N ASP A 20 -8.68 -14.73 5.55
CA ASP A 20 -8.02 -14.69 4.22
C ASP A 20 -7.87 -13.27 3.63
N VAL A 21 -7.92 -12.25 4.48
CA VAL A 21 -7.63 -10.86 4.15
C VAL A 21 -6.42 -10.41 4.96
N LYS A 22 -5.39 -9.95 4.25
CA LYS A 22 -4.20 -9.34 4.84
C LYS A 22 -4.34 -7.82 4.74
N ARG A 23 -4.46 -7.16 5.89
CA ARG A 23 -4.41 -5.71 6.02
C ARG A 23 -2.97 -5.27 6.25
N LEU A 24 -2.55 -4.28 5.48
CA LEU A 24 -1.20 -3.74 5.47
C LEU A 24 -1.26 -2.24 5.71
N SER A 25 -0.41 -1.73 6.59
CA SER A 25 -0.16 -0.30 6.70
C SER A 25 1.23 0.01 6.14
N VAL A 26 1.31 0.96 5.22
CA VAL A 26 2.55 1.32 4.50
C VAL A 26 2.88 2.78 4.76
N ALA A 27 4.05 3.04 5.33
CA ALA A 27 4.62 4.37 5.42
C ALA A 27 5.14 4.83 4.05
N THR A 28 4.75 6.03 3.63
CA THR A 28 5.08 6.61 2.32
C THR A 28 5.42 8.10 2.45
N SER A 29 6.16 8.62 1.47
CA SER A 29 6.44 10.05 1.30
C SER A 29 5.29 10.81 0.64
N TYR A 30 4.25 10.11 0.15
CA TYR A 30 3.07 10.77 -0.38
C TYR A 30 2.30 11.48 0.73
N PRO A 31 1.94 12.78 0.56
CA PRO A 31 1.15 13.48 1.55
C PRO A 31 -0.22 12.80 1.74
N ALA A 32 -0.59 12.49 2.98
CA ALA A 32 -1.86 11.85 3.31
C ALA A 32 -3.01 12.60 2.63
N ALA A 33 -3.06 13.93 2.77
CA ALA A 33 -4.07 14.81 2.18
C ALA A 33 -4.23 14.69 0.65
N SER A 34 -3.23 14.16 -0.06
CA SER A 34 -3.27 13.95 -1.52
C SER A 34 -3.84 12.60 -1.98
N ILE A 35 -4.17 11.70 -1.04
CA ILE A 35 -4.59 10.33 -1.30
C ILE A 35 -6.04 10.11 -0.86
N ASP A 36 -7.00 10.05 -1.76
CA ASP A 36 -8.39 9.81 -1.35
C ASP A 36 -8.62 8.36 -0.89
N ILE A 37 -9.57 8.17 0.05
CA ILE A 37 -10.07 6.83 0.38
C ILE A 37 -10.77 6.28 -0.87
N GLY A 38 -10.48 5.03 -1.23
CA GLY A 38 -10.91 4.44 -2.50
C GLY A 38 -9.96 4.68 -3.67
N ALA A 39 -8.91 5.51 -3.52
CA ALA A 39 -7.90 5.67 -4.55
C ALA A 39 -7.13 4.35 -4.78
N SER A 40 -6.62 4.18 -6.00
CA SER A 40 -5.76 3.05 -6.35
C SER A 40 -4.29 3.44 -6.32
N ILE A 41 -3.48 2.68 -5.59
CA ILE A 41 -2.03 2.77 -5.58
C ILE A 41 -1.47 1.42 -5.98
N SER A 42 -0.50 1.43 -6.89
CA SER A 42 0.26 0.24 -7.25
C SER A 42 1.34 0.03 -6.18
N CYS A 43 1.22 -1.08 -5.47
CA CYS A 43 2.14 -1.55 -4.43
C CYS A 43 2.97 -2.69 -5.01
N ALA A 44 4.21 -2.41 -5.39
CA ALA A 44 5.11 -3.32 -6.11
C ALA A 44 4.46 -3.99 -7.34
N GLY A 45 3.63 -3.24 -8.07
CA GLY A 45 2.91 -3.73 -9.25
C GLY A 45 1.52 -4.27 -8.97
N VAL A 46 1.13 -4.45 -7.70
CA VAL A 46 -0.21 -4.89 -7.30
C VAL A 46 -1.09 -3.67 -7.07
N CYS A 47 -2.18 -3.54 -7.83
CA CYS A 47 -3.15 -2.47 -7.63
C CYS A 47 -3.96 -2.74 -6.35
N LEU A 48 -3.77 -1.91 -5.33
CA LEU A 48 -4.52 -1.99 -4.08
C LEU A 48 -5.32 -0.70 -3.83
N THR A 49 -6.48 -0.86 -3.21
CA THR A 49 -7.38 0.24 -2.86
C THR A 49 -7.04 0.76 -1.47
N VAL A 50 -6.92 2.09 -1.35
CA VAL A 50 -6.69 2.75 -0.07
C VAL A 50 -7.95 2.66 0.79
N VAL A 51 -7.83 2.03 1.96
CA VAL A 51 -8.95 1.88 2.93
C VAL A 51 -8.84 2.83 4.12
N ALA A 52 -7.64 3.28 4.46
CA ALA A 52 -7.40 4.33 5.44
C ALA A 52 -6.12 5.12 5.09
N ARG A 53 -6.05 6.36 5.57
CA ARG A 53 -4.85 7.21 5.50
C ARG A 53 -4.76 8.09 6.72
N GLU A 54 -3.55 8.33 7.20
CA GLU A 54 -3.26 9.30 8.25
C GLU A 54 -1.85 9.87 8.12
N ASP A 55 -1.63 11.02 8.75
CA ASP A 55 -0.28 11.55 8.92
C ASP A 55 0.47 10.66 9.92
N ALA A 56 1.72 10.36 9.62
CA ALA A 56 2.60 9.53 10.45
C ALA A 56 3.78 10.36 10.98
N ALA A 57 4.62 9.72 11.80
CA ALA A 57 5.86 10.33 12.29
C ALA A 57 6.81 10.72 11.14
N ASP A 58 7.73 11.64 11.43
CA ASP A 58 8.84 12.05 10.55
C ASP A 58 8.41 12.60 9.18
N GLY A 59 7.23 13.23 9.13
CA GLY A 59 6.71 13.87 7.90
C GLY A 59 6.27 12.87 6.82
N LYS A 60 6.05 11.61 7.20
CA LYS A 60 5.49 10.57 6.32
C LYS A 60 3.99 10.46 6.51
N SER A 61 3.36 9.64 5.68
CA SER A 61 1.98 9.23 5.85
C SER A 61 1.87 7.72 5.93
N ALA A 62 0.91 7.24 6.72
CA ALA A 62 0.54 5.83 6.77
C ALA A 62 -0.69 5.62 5.90
N VAL A 63 -0.61 4.63 5.00
CA VAL A 63 -1.70 4.29 4.08
C VAL A 63 -2.00 2.81 4.22
N ASP A 64 -3.28 2.52 4.47
CA ASP A 64 -3.74 1.15 4.68
C ASP A 64 -4.35 0.57 3.41
N PHE A 65 -4.09 -0.71 3.21
CA PHE A 65 -4.60 -1.52 2.12
C PHE A 65 -5.09 -2.86 2.65
N GLU A 66 -6.02 -3.48 1.92
CA GLU A 66 -6.47 -4.84 2.17
C GLU A 66 -6.26 -5.69 0.92
N ALA A 67 -5.59 -6.83 1.08
CA ALA A 67 -5.40 -7.82 0.02
C ALA A 67 -6.20 -9.07 0.36
N GLY A 68 -7.11 -9.45 -0.53
CA GLY A 68 -7.91 -10.66 -0.39
C GLY A 68 -7.20 -11.92 -0.90
N ALA A 69 -7.85 -13.07 -0.69
CA ALA A 69 -7.30 -14.40 -0.95
C ALA A 69 -6.68 -14.57 -2.35
N GLU A 70 -7.32 -14.08 -3.42
CA GLU A 70 -6.77 -14.19 -4.79
C GLU A 70 -5.44 -13.43 -4.94
N THR A 71 -5.40 -12.18 -4.48
CA THR A 71 -4.17 -11.36 -4.49
C THR A 71 -3.07 -12.02 -3.69
N LEU A 72 -3.39 -12.56 -2.52
CA LEU A 72 -2.41 -13.28 -1.69
C LEU A 72 -1.91 -14.56 -2.37
N ALA A 73 -2.76 -15.27 -3.11
CA ALA A 73 -2.38 -16.50 -3.78
C ALA A 73 -1.45 -16.30 -4.98
N VAL A 74 -1.48 -15.14 -5.64
CA VAL A 74 -0.78 -14.93 -6.93
C VAL A 74 0.26 -13.82 -6.91
N THR A 75 0.49 -13.16 -5.77
CA THR A 75 1.44 -12.05 -5.66
C THR A 75 2.33 -12.17 -4.43
N THR A 76 3.42 -11.39 -4.40
CA THR A 76 4.36 -11.36 -3.27
C THR A 76 3.78 -10.72 -2.00
N VAL A 77 2.56 -10.16 -2.06
CA VAL A 77 1.91 -9.51 -0.91
C VAL A 77 1.76 -10.47 0.27
N ALA A 78 1.58 -11.77 -0.01
CA ALA A 78 1.53 -12.82 1.00
C ALA A 78 2.80 -12.86 1.88
N ASP A 79 3.96 -12.54 1.32
CA ASP A 79 5.26 -12.62 2.01
C ASP A 79 5.68 -11.29 2.67
N TRP A 80 4.88 -10.22 2.53
CA TRP A 80 5.26 -8.92 3.10
C TRP A 80 5.04 -8.87 4.60
N ASP A 81 6.11 -8.62 5.34
CA ASP A 81 6.12 -8.43 6.79
C ASP A 81 6.56 -7.01 7.15
N TYR A 82 6.53 -6.69 8.45
CA TYR A 82 7.06 -5.43 8.98
C TYR A 82 8.48 -5.15 8.47
N GLY A 83 8.71 -3.92 8.00
CA GLY A 83 9.99 -3.47 7.45
C GLY A 83 10.17 -3.77 5.95
N THR A 84 9.28 -4.54 5.32
CA THR A 84 9.35 -4.81 3.88
C THR A 84 9.27 -3.50 3.10
N ARG A 85 10.24 -3.27 2.21
CA ARG A 85 10.27 -2.09 1.33
C ARG A 85 9.62 -2.42 0.00
N ILE A 86 8.69 -1.59 -0.44
CA ILE A 86 7.92 -1.84 -1.66
C ILE A 86 7.90 -0.60 -2.55
N ASN A 87 7.95 -0.81 -3.87
CA ASN A 87 7.77 0.25 -4.84
C ASN A 87 6.33 0.77 -4.79
N LEU A 88 6.14 2.08 -4.88
CA LEU A 88 4.81 2.69 -4.92
C LEU A 88 4.66 3.55 -6.18
N GLU A 89 3.49 3.47 -6.80
CA GLU A 89 3.09 4.31 -7.92
C GLU A 89 1.61 4.72 -7.79
N ARG A 90 1.30 6.00 -7.97
CA ARG A 90 -0.09 6.45 -7.96
C ARG A 90 -0.74 6.25 -9.33
N ALA A 91 -2.05 6.02 -9.34
CA ALA A 91 -2.79 5.96 -10.59
C ALA A 91 -2.68 7.26 -11.38
N LEU A 92 -2.67 7.13 -12.71
CA LEU A 92 -2.85 8.26 -13.62
C LEU A 92 -4.17 8.98 -13.32
N LYS A 93 -4.14 10.30 -13.49
CA LYS A 93 -5.32 11.16 -13.50
C LYS A 93 -5.85 11.30 -14.92
#